data_AF-A0A5S9MHZ8-F1
#
_entry.id   AF-A0A5S9MHZ8-F1
#
_cell.length_a   1.000
_cell.length_b   1.000
_cell.length_c   1.000
_cell.angle_alpha   90.00
_cell.angle_beta   90.00
_cell.angle_gamma   90.00
#
_symmetry.space_group_name_H-M   'P 1'
#
loop_
_entity.id
_entity.type
_entity.pdbx_description
1 polymer ?
#
loop_
_entity_poly.entity_id
_entity_poly.type
_entity_poly.pdbx_seq_one_letter_code
_entity_poly.pdbx_strand_id
1 'polypeptide(L)' 'MIGQNGDQLGIKTRQEALEIAAKANLDLVLVAANAKPPVCRIMDYGKFRFEQQKKEKKGT' A
#
# COMPACT_ATOMS: atom_id res chain seq x y z
N MET A 1 2.73 1.62 -9.02
CA MET A 1 2.07 1.89 -7.73
C MET A 1 0.60 1.57 -7.85
N ILE A 2 -0.04 1.26 -6.72
CA ILE A 2 -1.46 0.95 -6.64
C ILE A 2 -2.12 2.01 -5.75
N GLY A 3 -3.21 2.61 -6.22
CA GLY A 3 -4.00 3.58 -5.46
C GLY A 3 -4.85 2.92 -4.36
N GLN A 4 -5.47 3.74 -3.51
CA GLN A 4 -6.28 3.28 -2.38
C GLN A 4 -7.49 2.41 -2.76
N ASN A 5 -8.05 2.64 -3.96
CA ASN A 5 -9.20 1.89 -4.47
C ASN A 5 -8.81 0.65 -5.28
N GLY A 6 -7.50 0.37 -5.41
CA GLY A 6 -6.99 -0.71 -6.25
C GLY A 6 -6.58 -0.27 -7.67
N ASP A 7 -6.76 1.01 -8.02
CA ASP A 7 -6.41 1.55 -9.32
C ASP A 7 -4.90 1.45 -9.59
N GLN A 8 -4.53 1.06 -10.81
CA GLN A 8 -3.13 1.04 -11.23
C GLN A 8 -2.71 2.44 -11.69
N LEU A 9 -2.04 3.19 -10.82
CA LEU A 9 -1.57 4.54 -11.12
C LEU A 9 -0.22 4.56 -11.87
N GLY A 10 0.27 3.40 -12.29
CA GLY A 10 1.51 3.27 -13.05
C GLY A 10 2.79 3.50 -12.24
N ILE A 11 3.90 3.78 -12.92
CA ILE A 11 5.18 4.10 -12.30
C ILE A 11 5.17 5.56 -11.87
N LYS A 12 5.45 5.80 -10.59
CA LYS A 12 5.52 7.14 -9.99
C LYS A 12 6.81 7.28 -9.20
N THR A 13 7.30 8.50 -9.10
CA THR A 13 8.43 8.80 -8.22
C THR A 13 8.04 8.61 -6.75
N ARG A 14 9.04 8.44 -5.88
CA ARG A 14 8.82 8.38 -4.43
C ARG A 14 8.05 9.60 -3.94
N GLN A 15 8.39 10.79 -4.44
CA GLN A 15 7.80 12.05 -4.01
C GLN A 15 6.31 12.13 -4.39
N GLU A 16 5.96 11.85 -5.65
CA GLU A 16 4.56 11.79 -6.09
C GLU A 16 3.75 10.79 -5.27
N ALA A 17 4.33 9.61 -4.99
CA ALA A 17 3.64 8.58 -4.23
C ALA A 17 3.38 9.01 -2.78
N LEU A 18 4.32 9.73 -2.15
CA LEU A 18 4.14 10.32 -0.82
C LEU A 18 3.09 11.42 -0.81
N GLU A 19 3.06 12.27 -1.84
CA GLU A 19 2.05 13.32 -1.97
C GLU A 19 0.64 12.75 -2.16
N ILE A 20 0.50 11.67 -2.94
CA ILE A 20 -0.78 10.99 -3.11
C ILE A 20 -1.24 10.39 -1.78
N ALA A 21 -0.33 9.75 -1.02
CA ALA A 21 -0.62 9.21 0.30
C ALA A 21 -1.09 10.32 1.27
N ALA A 22 -0.35 11.43 1.32
CA ALA A 22 -0.66 12.59 2.16
C ALA A 22 -2.01 13.22 1.81
N LYS A 23 -2.30 13.42 0.52
CA LYS A 23 -3.61 13.94 0.06
C LYS A 23 -4.78 13.05 0.45
N ALA A 24 -4.55 11.75 0.54
CA ALA A 24 -5.54 10.76 0.95
C ALA A 24 -5.61 10.57 2.47
N ASN A 25 -4.72 11.16 3.27
CA ASN A 25 -4.50 10.82 4.68
C ASN A 25 -4.29 9.31 4.91
N LEU A 26 -3.52 8.68 4.03
CA LEU A 26 -3.17 7.25 4.06
C LEU A 26 -1.65 7.06 4.05
N ASP A 27 -1.20 5.82 4.18
CA ASP A 27 0.22 5.48 4.15
C ASP A 27 0.66 5.00 2.76
N LEU A 28 1.91 5.33 2.41
CA LEU A 28 2.61 4.70 1.29
C LEU A 28 3.26 3.40 1.76
N VAL A 29 2.65 2.26 1.46
CA VAL A 29 3.13 0.94 1.90
C VAL A 29 3.85 0.23 0.76
N LEU A 30 5.07 -0.22 1.00
CA LEU A 30 5.81 -1.05 0.05
C LEU A 30 5.32 -2.50 0.15
N VAL A 31 4.65 -2.99 -0.89
CA VAL A 31 4.07 -4.35 -0.91
C VAL A 31 4.96 -5.37 -1.59
N ALA A 32 5.83 -4.95 -2.52
CA ALA A 32 6.82 -5.83 -3.14
C ALA A 32 8.12 -5.06 -3.41
N ALA A 33 9.10 -5.22 -2.51
CA ALA A 33 10.43 -4.60 -2.65
C ALA A 33 11.26 -5.24 -3.77
N ASN A 34 11.07 -6.55 -4.01
CA ASN A 34 11.86 -7.34 -4.96
C ASN A 34 11.41 -7.16 -6.42
N ALA A 35 10.28 -6.50 -6.66
CA ALA A 35 9.80 -6.22 -8.01
C ALA A 35 10.65 -5.13 -8.70
N LYS A 36 10.72 -5.17 -10.03
CA LYS A 36 11.38 -4.15 -10.85
C LYS A 36 10.35 -3.51 -11.80
N PRO A 37 9.88 -2.29 -11.51
CA PRO A 37 10.17 -1.45 -10.35
C PRO A 37 9.49 -1.93 -9.05
N PRO A 38 9.97 -1.50 -7.87
CA PRO A 38 9.32 -1.82 -6.60
C PRO A 38 7.85 -1.41 -6.59
N VAL A 39 6.99 -2.26 -6.03
CA VAL A 39 5.54 -2.00 -6.01
C VAL A 39 5.14 -1.44 -4.65
N CYS A 40 4.70 -0.19 -4.65
CA CYS A 40 4.04 0.45 -3.52
C CYS A 40 2.52 0.51 -3.71
N ARG A 41 1.76 0.48 -2.61
CA ARG A 41 0.31 0.67 -2.56
C ARG A 41 -0.02 1.74 -1.50
N ILE A 42 -1.00 2.59 -1.82
CA ILE A 42 -1.57 3.56 -0.87
C ILE A 42 -2.63 2.85 -0.03
N MET A 43 -2.46 2.74 1.28
CA MET A 43 -3.42 2.11 2.19
C MET A 43 -3.18 2.51 3.64
N ASP A 44 -4.14 2.22 4.53
CA ASP A 44 -3.94 2.30 5.98
C ASP A 44 -3.15 1.06 6.45
N TYR A 45 -1.91 1.27 6.88
CA TYR A 45 -1.05 0.18 7.31
C TYR A 45 -1.53 -0.48 8.62
N GLY A 46 -2.07 0.32 9.55
CA GLY A 46 -2.57 -0.18 10.83
C GLY A 46 -3.76 -1.13 10.64
N LYS A 47 -4.74 -0.71 9.84
CA LYS A 47 -5.89 -1.55 9.47
C LYS A 47 -5.45 -2.80 8.71
N PHE A 48 -4.52 -2.68 7.77
CA PHE A 48 -3.99 -3.83 7.03
C PHE A 48 -3.36 -4.88 7.96
N ARG A 49 -2.52 -4.45 8.91
CA ARG A 49 -1.89 -5.35 9.90
C ARG A 49 -2.91 -6.00 10.83
N PHE A 50 -3.97 -5.28 11.21
CA PHE A 50 -5.06 -5.85 12.01
C PHE A 50 -5.83 -6.93 11.25
N GLU A 51 -6.21 -6.65 10.00
CA GLU A 51 -6.94 -7.61 9.16
C GLU A 51 -6.09 -8.86 8.84
N GLN A 52 -4.79 -8.70 8.60
CA GLN A 52 -3.87 -9.82 8.41
C GLN A 52 -3.80 -10.72 9.65
N GLN A 53 -3.60 -10.14 10.83
CA GLN A 53 -3.58 -10.89 12.09
C GLN A 53 -4.91 -11.61 12.36
N LYS A 54 -6.04 -10.96 12.04
CA LYS A 54 -7.36 -11.57 12.20
C LYS A 54 -7.58 -12.73 11.24
N LYS A 55 -7.08 -12.65 10.00
CA LYS A 55 -7.11 -13.76 9.04
C LYS A 55 -6.23 -14.92 9.48
N GLU A 56 -5.01 -14.65 9.95
CA GLU A 56 -4.11 -15.68 10.48
C GLU A 56 -4.74 -16.41 11.68
N LYS A 57 -5.42 -15.69 12.58
CA LYS A 57 -6.13 -16.29 13.73
C LYS A 57 -7.38 -17.10 13.38
N LYS A 58 -7.97 -16.90 12.20
CA LYS A 58 -9.15 -17.66 11.73
C LYS A 58 -8.79 -18.86 10.86
N GLY A 59 -7.51 -19.03 10.54
CA GLY A 59 -7.00 -20.08 9.65
C GLY A 59 -6.58 -21.39 10.36
N THR A 60 -6.95 -21.59 11.62
CA THR A 60 -6.71 -22.80 12.41
C THR A 60 -8.04 -23.32 12.94
#